data_AF-A0A8J7DJU6-F1
#
_entry.id   AF-A0A8J7DJU6-F1
#
_cell.length_a   1.000
_cell.length_b   1.000
_cell.length_c   1.000
_cell.angle_alpha   90.00
_cell.angle_beta   90.00
_cell.angle_gamma   90.00
#
_symmetry.space_group_name_H-M   'P 1'
#
loop_
_entity.id
_entity.type
_entity.pdbx_description
1 polymer ?
#
loop_
_entity_poly.entity_id
_entity_poly.type
_entity_poly.pdbx_seq_one_letter_code
_entity_poly.pdbx_strand_id
1 'polypeptide(L)'
;MTNQSSPKIPSCTWNRPIGLGWDKPYTVRYPSNLDDGPWHGMPLGGFGAGCIGRSSRGDFNLWHIDGGEHIFRNVPACQFSVFESNGTSSQAYALSTQAPEDGSLKAWQWYP
;
A
#
# COMPACT_ATOMS: atom_id res chain seq x y z
N MET A 1 -1.26 -22.71 -21.02
CA MET A 1 -0.69 -22.53 -19.67
C MET A 1 0.74 -22.04 -19.84
N THR A 2 0.97 -20.75 -19.66
CA THR A 2 2.32 -20.19 -19.66
C THR A 2 2.96 -20.51 -18.32
N ASN A 3 4.04 -21.31 -18.32
CA ASN A 3 4.89 -21.51 -17.15
C ASN A 3 5.54 -20.17 -16.80
N GLN A 4 4.86 -19.36 -16.00
CA GLN A 4 5.39 -18.10 -15.52
C GLN A 4 6.31 -18.41 -14.35
N SER A 5 7.63 -18.28 -14.56
CA SER A 5 8.60 -18.43 -13.50
C SER A 5 8.32 -17.39 -12.42
N SER A 6 8.20 -17.81 -11.17
CA SER A 6 8.13 -16.89 -10.04
C SER A 6 9.33 -15.92 -10.06
N PRO A 7 9.13 -14.64 -9.75
CA PRO A 7 10.23 -13.69 -9.70
C PRO A 7 11.27 -14.16 -8.68
N LYS A 8 12.56 -14.10 -9.04
CA LYS A 8 13.66 -14.39 -8.13
C LYS A 8 13.89 -13.17 -7.23
N ILE A 9 13.36 -13.19 -6.02
CA ILE A 9 13.54 -12.13 -5.02
C ILE A 9 14.85 -12.41 -4.24
N PRO A 10 15.78 -11.44 -4.13
CA PRO A 10 17.01 -11.60 -3.33
C PRO A 10 16.73 -11.91 -1.86
N SER A 11 17.54 -12.77 -1.24
CA SER A 11 17.36 -13.15 0.17
C SER A 11 17.58 -12.01 1.17
N CYS A 12 18.29 -10.95 0.77
CA CYS A 12 18.50 -9.75 1.58
C CYS A 12 17.33 -8.76 1.53
N THR A 13 16.31 -9.01 0.70
CA THR A 13 15.15 -8.13 0.60
C THR A 13 14.33 -8.21 1.90
N TRP A 14 14.07 -7.04 2.49
CA TRP A 14 13.11 -6.93 3.58
C TRP A 14 11.77 -7.51 3.14
N ASN A 15 11.19 -8.38 3.95
CA ASN A 15 9.93 -9.05 3.66
C ASN A 15 9.02 -9.02 4.88
N ARG A 16 7.71 -8.91 4.61
CA ARG A 16 6.65 -8.92 5.59
C ARG A 16 5.36 -9.40 4.92
N PRO A 17 4.51 -10.21 5.58
CA PRO A 17 3.19 -10.53 5.05
C PRO A 17 2.36 -9.26 4.86
N ILE A 18 1.58 -9.23 3.77
CA ILE A 18 0.70 -8.11 3.45
C ILE A 18 -0.31 -7.95 4.60
N GLY A 19 -0.54 -6.71 5.04
CA GLY A 19 -1.50 -6.41 6.10
C GLY A 19 -1.07 -6.81 7.52
N LEU A 20 0.09 -7.44 7.72
CA LEU A 20 0.58 -7.75 9.07
C LEU A 20 0.92 -6.44 9.82
N GLY A 21 0.06 -6.09 10.78
CA GLY A 21 0.21 -4.92 11.65
C GLY A 21 1.46 -4.98 12.54
N TRP A 22 1.67 -3.97 13.38
CA TRP A 22 2.89 -3.83 14.18
C TRP A 22 2.55 -3.87 15.67
N ASP A 23 3.24 -4.73 16.43
CA ASP A 23 2.98 -4.85 17.87
C ASP A 23 3.44 -3.62 18.67
N LYS A 24 4.62 -3.11 18.30
CA LYS A 24 5.28 -1.97 18.95
C LYS A 24 5.95 -1.09 17.89
N PRO A 25 5.17 -0.39 17.04
CA PRO A 25 5.74 0.55 16.10
C PRO A 25 6.45 1.67 16.86
N TYR A 26 7.42 2.30 16.21
CA TYR A 26 7.99 3.54 16.71
C TYR A 26 6.86 4.56 16.94
N THR A 27 7.00 5.33 18.01
CA THR A 27 6.16 6.50 18.24
C THR A 27 7.04 7.69 18.60
N VAL A 28 6.62 8.87 18.17
CA VAL A 28 7.37 10.09 18.44
C VAL A 28 7.45 10.42 19.92
N ARG A 29 8.54 11.08 20.30
CA ARG A 29 8.76 11.55 21.68
C ARG A 29 7.96 12.81 22.03
N TYR A 30 7.74 13.69 21.05
CA TYR A 30 7.05 14.97 21.26
C TYR A 30 5.94 15.18 20.23
N PRO A 31 4.83 15.86 20.57
CA PRO A 31 3.72 16.09 19.65
C PRO A 31 4.07 16.89 18.38
N SER A 32 5.16 17.67 18.41
CA SER A 32 5.64 18.44 17.26
C SER A 32 6.42 17.59 16.24
N ASN A 33 6.79 16.36 16.60
CA ASN A 33 7.48 15.46 15.70
C ASN A 33 6.48 14.74 14.80
N LEU A 34 6.87 14.56 13.55
CA LEU A 34 6.08 13.83 12.57
C LEU A 34 6.06 12.34 12.89
N ASP A 35 4.86 11.78 12.96
CA ASP A 35 4.59 10.36 13.20
C ASP A 35 3.47 9.90 12.26
N ASP A 36 3.85 9.32 11.14
CA ASP A 36 2.91 8.75 10.16
C ASP A 36 2.46 7.33 10.53
N GLY A 37 2.94 6.81 11.66
CA GLY A 37 2.81 5.40 12.01
C GLY A 37 3.71 4.49 11.17
N PRO A 38 3.45 3.18 11.15
CA PRO A 38 4.41 2.21 10.62
C PRO A 38 4.11 1.75 9.19
N TRP A 39 3.03 2.22 8.57
CA TRP A 39 2.60 1.77 7.25
C TRP A 39 3.34 2.49 6.14
N HIS A 40 4.60 2.11 5.93
CA HIS A 40 5.44 2.64 4.85
C HIS A 40 5.88 1.55 3.87
N GLY A 41 6.52 1.99 2.79
CA GLY A 41 7.20 1.13 1.83
C GLY A 41 8.23 1.92 1.04
N MET A 42 8.91 1.27 0.09
CA MET A 42 9.89 1.92 -0.76
C MET A 42 9.22 3.00 -1.62
N PRO A 43 9.71 4.25 -1.63
CA PRO A 43 9.13 5.30 -2.45
C PRO A 43 9.32 5.02 -3.95
N LEU A 44 8.31 5.39 -4.73
CA LEU A 44 8.30 5.37 -6.18
C LEU A 44 8.47 6.80 -6.68
N GLY A 45 9.60 7.10 -7.30
CA GLY A 45 9.91 8.44 -7.80
C GLY A 45 11.38 8.61 -8.15
N GLY A 46 11.66 9.46 -9.14
CA GLY A 46 13.03 9.84 -9.51
C GLY A 46 13.55 11.02 -8.68
N PHE A 47 14.86 11.25 -8.71
CA PHE A 47 15.44 12.42 -8.07
C PHE A 47 14.91 13.71 -8.71
N GLY A 48 14.37 14.62 -7.88
CA GLY A 48 13.78 15.88 -8.31
C GLY A 48 12.36 15.77 -8.91
N ALA A 49 11.81 14.57 -9.06
CA ALA A 49 10.44 14.37 -9.59
C ALA A 49 9.36 14.33 -8.50
N GLY A 50 9.78 14.32 -7.23
CA GLY A 50 8.94 13.91 -6.12
C GLY A 50 8.80 12.40 -6.01
N CYS A 51 8.07 11.92 -5.00
CA CYS A 51 7.82 10.50 -4.82
C CYS A 51 6.45 10.19 -4.21
N ILE A 52 6.02 8.94 -4.43
CA ILE A 52 4.79 8.36 -3.88
C ILE A 52 5.17 7.12 -3.06
N GLY A 53 4.70 7.04 -1.82
CA GLY A 53 4.84 5.83 -1.00
C GLY A 53 3.65 4.89 -1.19
N ARG A 54 3.97 3.61 -1.33
CA ARG A 54 3.01 2.51 -1.29
C ARG A 54 3.39 1.57 -0.16
N SER A 55 2.50 1.34 0.79
CA SER A 55 2.85 0.56 1.98
C SER A 55 2.70 -0.95 1.78
N SER A 56 3.18 -1.72 2.75
CA SER A 56 3.03 -3.18 2.77
C SER A 56 1.58 -3.68 2.94
N ARG A 57 0.60 -2.81 3.18
CA ARG A 57 -0.83 -3.17 3.13
C ARG A 57 -1.48 -2.93 1.76
N GLY A 58 -0.72 -2.36 0.81
CA GLY A 58 -1.13 -2.18 -0.59
C GLY A 58 -1.63 -0.78 -0.95
N ASP A 59 -1.86 0.10 0.03
CA ASP A 59 -2.34 1.47 -0.16
C ASP A 59 -1.24 2.46 -0.58
N PHE A 60 -1.65 3.53 -1.25
CA PHE A 60 -0.80 4.67 -1.59
C PHE A 60 -1.08 5.79 -0.61
N ASN A 61 -0.08 6.13 0.19
CA ASN A 61 -0.31 6.93 1.41
C ASN A 61 0.70 8.03 1.68
N LEU A 62 1.83 8.08 1.00
CA LEU A 62 2.81 9.16 1.15
C LEU A 62 2.93 9.91 -0.17
N TRP A 63 2.85 11.22 -0.13
CA TRP A 63 2.91 12.09 -1.31
C TRP A 63 3.94 13.20 -1.08
N HIS A 64 5.12 13.05 -1.67
CA HIS A 64 6.15 14.09 -1.79
C HIS A 64 6.19 14.56 -3.23
N ILE A 65 5.03 14.94 -3.78
CA ILE A 65 4.92 15.39 -5.18
C ILE A 65 5.33 16.85 -5.30
N ASP A 66 4.97 17.67 -4.31
CA ASP A 66 5.44 19.04 -4.20
C ASP A 66 6.74 19.09 -3.40
N GLY A 67 7.74 19.79 -3.93
CA GLY A 67 9.10 19.74 -3.42
C GLY A 67 9.22 20.34 -2.03
N GLY A 68 9.55 19.51 -1.04
CA GLY A 68 9.68 19.93 0.36
C GLY A 68 8.42 19.73 1.19
N GLU A 69 7.30 19.38 0.56
CA GLU A 69 6.05 19.09 1.27
C GLU A 69 5.97 17.61 1.67
N HIS A 70 5.31 17.38 2.80
CA HIS A 70 5.04 16.05 3.34
C HIS A 70 3.54 15.86 3.54
N ILE A 71 2.93 14.95 2.77
CA ILE A 71 1.53 14.57 2.95
C ILE A 71 1.44 13.06 3.14
N PHE A 72 1.09 12.64 4.36
CA PHE A 72 0.74 11.25 4.66
C PHE A 72 -0.78 11.08 4.74
N ARG A 73 -1.38 10.61 3.65
CA ARG A 73 -2.82 10.39 3.52
C ARG A 73 -3.09 9.31 2.48
N ASN A 74 -3.90 8.31 2.82
CA ASN A 74 -4.36 7.32 1.85
C ASN A 74 -5.28 7.97 0.79
N VAL A 75 -5.02 7.70 -0.49
CA VAL A 75 -5.97 7.98 -1.59
C VAL A 75 -6.52 6.64 -2.09
N PRO A 76 -7.66 6.18 -1.57
CA PRO A 76 -8.09 4.79 -1.76
C PRO A 76 -8.53 4.45 -3.18
N ALA A 77 -8.79 5.43 -4.03
CA ALA A 77 -9.06 5.21 -5.45
C ALA A 77 -7.80 4.77 -6.23
N CYS A 78 -6.59 5.05 -5.71
CA CYS A 78 -5.34 4.57 -6.28
C CYS A 78 -5.11 3.12 -5.85
N GLN A 79 -5.50 2.15 -6.68
CA GLN A 79 -5.37 0.72 -6.37
C GLN A 79 -5.03 -0.11 -7.61
N PHE A 80 -4.40 -1.25 -7.35
CA PHE A 80 -4.45 -2.38 -8.26
C PHE A 80 -5.58 -3.31 -7.83
N SER A 81 -6.28 -3.88 -8.80
CA SER A 81 -7.34 -4.86 -8.54
C SER A 81 -7.13 -6.12 -9.36
N VAL A 82 -7.54 -7.24 -8.82
CA VAL A 82 -7.54 -8.53 -9.51
C VAL A 82 -8.98 -8.97 -9.75
N PHE A 83 -9.24 -9.55 -10.91
CA PHE A 83 -10.48 -10.26 -11.22
C PHE A 83 -10.14 -11.69 -11.62
N GLU A 84 -10.87 -12.64 -11.07
CA GLU A 84 -10.74 -14.06 -11.39
C GLU A 84 -12.11 -14.67 -11.66
N SER A 85 -12.15 -15.61 -12.60
CA SER A 85 -13.36 -16.36 -12.93
C SER A 85 -13.00 -17.77 -13.40
N ASN A 86 -13.83 -18.74 -13.01
CA ASN A 86 -13.74 -20.13 -13.45
C ASN A 86 -14.94 -20.54 -14.33
N GLY A 87 -15.74 -19.58 -14.79
CA GLY A 87 -16.92 -19.80 -15.62
C GLY A 87 -18.23 -20.05 -14.85
N THR A 88 -18.17 -20.48 -13.58
CA THR A 88 -19.35 -20.64 -12.71
C THR A 88 -19.42 -19.60 -11.59
N SER A 89 -18.28 -19.03 -11.23
CA SER A 89 -18.13 -18.02 -10.19
C SER A 89 -17.08 -17.00 -10.61
N SER A 90 -17.20 -15.79 -10.09
CA SER A 90 -16.22 -14.74 -10.28
C SER A 90 -16.06 -13.89 -9.03
N GLN A 91 -14.85 -13.37 -8.83
CA GLN A 91 -14.52 -12.48 -7.74
C GLN A 91 -13.62 -11.34 -8.23
N ALA A 92 -13.71 -10.18 -7.60
CA ALA A 92 -12.83 -9.06 -7.86
C ALA A 92 -12.40 -8.43 -6.54
N TYR A 93 -11.12 -8.17 -6.35
CA TYR A 93 -10.60 -7.53 -5.14
C TYR A 93 -9.70 -6.36 -5.47
N ALA A 94 -9.90 -5.23 -4.79
CA ALA A 94 -8.89 -4.19 -4.66
C ALA A 94 -7.79 -4.70 -3.71
N LEU A 95 -6.53 -4.67 -4.17
CA LEU A 95 -5.37 -5.26 -3.49
C LEU A 95 -4.82 -4.33 -2.39
N SER A 96 -5.69 -4.01 -1.43
CA SER A 96 -5.38 -3.34 -0.17
C SER A 96 -6.13 -4.04 0.96
N THR A 97 -5.48 -4.28 2.09
CA THR A 97 -6.09 -4.96 3.25
C THR A 97 -6.88 -4.03 4.15
N GLN A 98 -7.07 -2.78 3.74
CA GLN A 98 -7.98 -1.85 4.39
C GLN A 98 -8.81 -1.07 3.39
N ALA A 99 -10.12 -1.04 3.68
CA ALA A 99 -11.10 -0.20 3.02
C ALA A 99 -11.08 1.23 3.57
N PRO A 100 -11.63 2.22 2.85
CA PRO A 100 -11.81 3.58 3.33
C PRO A 100 -12.75 3.65 4.53
N GLU A 101 -12.39 4.44 5.54
CA GLU A 101 -13.22 4.63 6.74
C GLU A 101 -14.41 5.56 6.51
N ASP A 102 -14.34 6.44 5.50
CA ASP A 102 -15.39 7.40 5.14
C ASP A 102 -16.57 6.77 4.37
N GLY A 103 -16.48 5.47 4.10
CA GLY A 103 -17.45 4.76 3.28
C GLY A 103 -17.43 5.20 1.82
N SER A 104 -16.39 5.84 1.31
CA SER A 104 -16.18 5.92 -0.13
C SER A 104 -15.93 4.52 -0.71
N LEU A 105 -16.15 4.33 -2.02
CA LEU A 105 -15.84 3.08 -2.73
C LEU A 105 -16.52 1.81 -2.15
N LYS A 106 -17.72 1.94 -1.55
CA LYS A 106 -18.46 0.81 -0.94
C LYS A 106 -18.77 -0.35 -1.90
N ALA A 107 -18.78 -0.08 -3.20
CA ALA A 107 -19.01 -1.08 -4.23
C ALA A 107 -17.80 -1.99 -4.46
N TRP A 108 -16.61 -1.60 -3.99
CA TRP A 108 -15.39 -2.39 -4.14
C TRP A 108 -15.31 -3.44 -3.04
N GLN A 109 -14.90 -4.65 -3.40
CA GLN A 109 -14.49 -5.65 -2.44
C GLN A 109 -12.99 -5.47 -2.19
N TRP A 110 -12.59 -5.36 -0.92
CA TRP A 110 -11.21 -5.17 -0.51
C TRP A 110 -10.59 -6.53 -0.17
N TYR A 111 -9.31 -6.68 -0.44
CA TYR A 111 -8.61 -7.95 -0.20
C TYR A 111 -8.63 -8.29 1.30
N PRO A 112 -8.97 -9.54 1.68
CA PRO A 112 -9.06 -9.95 3.09
C PRO A 112 -7.69 -9.96 3.80
#